data_AF-A0A967WTF5-F1
#
_entry.id   AF-A0A967WTF5-F1
#
_cell.length_a   1.000
_cell.length_b   1.000
_cell.length_c   1.000
_cell.angle_alpha   90.00
_cell.angle_beta   90.00
_cell.angle_gamma   90.00
#
_symmetry.space_group_name_H-M   'P 1'
#
loop_
_entity.id
_entity.type
_entity.pdbx_description
1 polymer ?
#
loop_
_entity_poly.entity_id
_entity_poly.type
_entity_poly.pdbx_seq_one_letter_code
_entity_poly.pdbx_strand_id
1 'polypeptide(L)'
;MFYILHGPEEFERSREVARLRAQLAAGDQAMAQLNTTVLDGKNLTLGELRHACDTVPFMYDRRLVVVHGLLGWLAPTKRGKGA
;
A
#
# COMPACT_ATOMS: atom_id res chain seq x y z
N MET A 1 -1.00 2.04 -11.71
CA MET A 1 -1.96 2.98 -11.09
C MET A 1 -1.53 3.19 -9.65
N PHE A 2 -1.56 4.43 -9.15
CA PHE A 2 -1.16 4.73 -7.77
C PHE A 2 -2.31 5.45 -7.05
N TYR A 3 -2.52 5.08 -5.78
CA TYR A 3 -3.50 5.70 -4.89
C TYR A 3 -2.77 6.20 -3.64
N ILE A 4 -3.18 7.38 -3.17
CA ILE A 4 -2.73 7.93 -1.90
C ILE A 4 -3.96 8.08 -1.02
N LEU A 5 -4.04 7.26 0.03
CA LEU A 5 -5.08 7.35 1.05
C LEU A 5 -4.51 8.12 2.24
N HIS A 6 -4.99 9.35 2.45
CA HIS A 6 -4.53 10.24 3.52
C HIS A 6 -5.72 10.87 4.26
N GLY A 7 -5.45 11.47 5.42
CA GLY A 7 -6.48 12.02 6.33
C GLY A 7 -6.38 11.38 7.71
N PRO A 8 -7.02 11.93 8.76
CA PRO A 8 -6.91 11.40 10.13
C PRO A 8 -7.71 10.10 10.33
N GLU A 9 -8.80 9.92 9.57
CA GLU A 9 -9.75 8.82 9.74
C GLU A 9 -9.18 7.47 9.30
N GLU A 10 -8.75 6.65 10.25
CA GLU A 10 -8.19 5.33 9.98
C GLU A 10 -9.21 4.36 9.39
N PHE A 11 -10.44 4.39 9.91
CA PHE A 11 -11.52 3.49 9.47
C PHE A 11 -11.81 3.65 7.98
N GLU A 12 -11.96 4.89 7.50
CA GLU A 12 -12.25 5.16 6.09
C GLU A 12 -11.09 4.74 5.17
N ARG A 13 -9.83 4.96 5.57
CA ARG A 13 -8.68 4.46 4.79
C ARG A 13 -8.68 2.94 4.69
N SER A 14 -8.89 2.25 5.81
CA SER A 14 -8.93 0.78 5.84
C SER A 14 -10.11 0.22 5.02
N ARG A 15 -11.26 0.89 5.06
CA ARG A 15 -12.43 0.56 4.25
C ARG A 15 -12.17 0.70 2.76
N GLU A 16 -11.47 1.76 2.34
CA GLU A 16 -11.14 1.96 0.92
C GLU A 16 -10.09 0.95 0.43
N VAL A 17 -9.11 0.57 1.26
CA VAL A 17 -8.18 -0.54 0.94
C VAL A 17 -8.94 -1.84 0.76
N ALA A 18 -9.89 -2.15 1.64
CA ALA A 18 -10.73 -3.35 1.52
C ALA A 18 -11.57 -3.33 0.24
N ARG A 19 -12.09 -2.16 -0.15
CA ARG A 19 -12.82 -1.97 -1.41
C ARG A 19 -11.95 -2.26 -2.63
N LEU A 20 -10.73 -1.71 -2.68
CA LEU A 20 -9.77 -1.95 -3.76
C LEU A 20 -9.39 -3.44 -3.86
N ARG A 21 -9.16 -4.08 -2.70
CA ARG A 21 -8.85 -5.50 -2.64
C ARG A 21 -10.00 -6.38 -3.16
N ALA A 22 -11.25 -6.06 -2.84
CA ALA A 22 -12.42 -6.78 -3.35
C ALA A 22 -12.62 -6.61 -4.86
N GLN A 23 -12.35 -5.41 -5.39
CA GLN A 23 -12.41 -5.14 -6.85
C GLN A 23 -11.33 -5.90 -7.63
N LEU A 24 -10.13 -6.06 -7.05
CA LEU A 24 -9.01 -6.75 -7.69
C LEU A 24 -9.38 -8.18 -8.06
N ALA A 25 -10.09 -8.87 -7.17
CA ALA A 25 -10.35 -10.30 -7.27
C ALA A 25 -11.79 -10.65 -7.68
N ALA A 26 -12.53 -9.69 -8.26
CA ALA A 26 -13.93 -9.87 -8.65
C ALA A 26 -14.81 -10.50 -7.53
N GLY A 27 -14.50 -10.20 -6.26
CA GLY A 27 -15.18 -10.78 -5.09
C GLY A 27 -14.55 -12.05 -4.49
N ASP A 28 -13.58 -12.69 -5.15
CA ASP A 28 -12.86 -13.86 -4.62
C ASP A 28 -11.82 -13.47 -3.56
N GLN A 29 -12.12 -13.77 -2.30
CA GLN A 29 -11.23 -13.43 -1.19
C GLN A 29 -9.91 -14.20 -1.18
N ALA A 30 -9.86 -15.41 -1.73
CA ALA A 30 -8.62 -16.19 -1.79
C ALA A 30 -7.68 -15.59 -2.84
N MET A 31 -8.21 -15.26 -4.02
CA MET A 31 -7.44 -14.62 -5.09
C MET A 31 -6.98 -13.21 -4.69
N ALA A 32 -7.80 -12.48 -3.93
CA ALA A 32 -7.41 -11.19 -3.38
C ALA A 32 -6.19 -11.29 -2.45
N GLN A 33 -6.17 -12.31 -1.58
CA GLN A 33 -5.07 -12.53 -0.64
C GLN A 33 -3.78 -12.93 -1.34
N LEU A 34 -3.85 -13.84 -2.32
CA LEU A 34 -2.67 -14.29 -3.08
C LEU A 34 -2.02 -13.17 -3.90
N ASN A 35 -2.82 -12.19 -4.32
CA ASN A 35 -2.39 -11.07 -5.16
C ASN A 35 -2.21 -9.75 -4.39
N THR A 36 -2.25 -9.78 -3.06
CA THR A 36 -2.02 -8.58 -2.22
C THR A 36 -0.73 -8.71 -1.43
N THR A 37 0.06 -7.63 -1.39
CA THR A 37 1.20 -7.49 -0.47
C THR A 37 1.01 -6.27 0.40
N VAL A 38 1.20 -6.43 1.70
CA VAL A 38 1.14 -5.33 2.67
C VAL A 38 2.55 -5.10 3.20
N LEU A 39 3.02 -3.85 3.13
CA LEU A 39 4.33 -3.42 3.55
C LEU A 39 4.20 -2.30 4.59
N ASP A 40 5.13 -2.25 5.54
CA ASP A 40 5.36 -1.08 6.38
C ASP A 40 6.31 -0.13 5.63
N GLY A 41 5.93 1.13 5.48
CA GLY A 41 6.73 2.15 4.82
C GLY A 41 7.94 2.62 5.65
N LYS A 42 7.98 2.31 6.95
CA LYS A 42 9.13 2.60 7.80
C LYS A 42 10.33 1.78 7.34
N ASN A 43 11.42 2.45 6.98
CA ASN A 43 12.63 1.84 6.41
C ASN A 43 12.44 1.09 5.08
N LEU A 44 11.28 1.18 4.44
CA LEU A 44 11.05 0.54 3.14
C LEU A 44 11.95 1.18 2.08
N THR A 45 12.73 0.36 1.39
CA THR A 45 13.55 0.81 0.28
C THR A 45 12.76 0.82 -1.03
N LEU A 46 13.19 1.66 -1.97
CA LEU A 46 12.61 1.66 -3.32
C LEU A 46 12.81 0.32 -4.04
N GLY A 47 13.91 -0.39 -3.74
CA GLY A 47 14.18 -1.72 -4.30
C GLY A 47 13.16 -2.77 -3.85
N GLU A 48 12.85 -2.82 -2.56
CA GLU A 48 11.82 -3.71 -2.01
C GLU A 48 10.43 -3.39 -2.55
N LEU A 49 10.06 -2.10 -2.60
CA LEU A 49 8.79 -1.66 -3.17
C LEU A 49 8.67 -2.05 -4.65
N ARG A 50 9.73 -1.85 -5.43
CA ARG A 50 9.77 -2.24 -6.84
C ARG A 50 9.61 -3.75 -7.00
N HIS A 51 10.36 -4.53 -6.22
CA HIS A 51 10.28 -5.99 -6.27
C HIS A 51 8.86 -6.50 -5.97
N ALA A 52 8.19 -5.92 -4.97
CA ALA A 52 6.81 -6.25 -4.65
C ALA A 52 5.84 -5.89 -5.79
N CYS A 53 6.05 -4.78 -6.49
CA CYS A 53 5.23 -4.36 -7.63
C CYS A 53 5.48 -5.20 -8.90
N ASP A 54 6.72 -5.62 -9.15
CA ASP A 54 7.13 -6.37 -10.35
C ASP A 54 6.82 -7.88 -10.25
N THR A 55 6.41 -8.35 -9.07
CA THR A 55 6.02 -9.74 -8.86
C THR A 55 4.78 -10.07 -9.70
N VAL A 56 4.89 -11.11 -10.54
CA VAL A 56 3.81 -11.59 -11.40
C VAL A 56 2.59 -12.00 -10.54
N PRO A 57 1.38 -11.49 -10.84
CA PRO A 57 0.18 -11.89 -10.13
C PRO A 57 -0.20 -13.37 -10.40
N PHE A 58 -0.78 -14.03 -9.41
CA PHE A 58 -1.25 -15.42 -9.47
C PHE A 58 -2.66 -15.51 -10.06
N MET A 59 -2.77 -16.12 -11.25
CA MET A 59 -4.05 -16.39 -11.96
C MET A 59 -4.99 -15.19 -12.10
N TYR A 60 -4.45 -13.97 -12.06
CA TYR A 60 -5.18 -12.70 -12.16
C TYR A 60 -4.35 -11.68 -12.94
N ASP A 61 -5.00 -10.64 -13.44
CA ASP A 61 -4.33 -9.64 -14.29
C ASP A 61 -3.54 -8.59 -13.50
N ARG A 62 -3.76 -8.49 -12.19
CA ARG A 62 -3.27 -7.37 -11.37
C ARG A 62 -2.85 -7.80 -9.97
N ARG A 63 -1.82 -7.13 -9.46
CA ARG A 63 -1.32 -7.22 -8.07
C ARG A 63 -1.64 -5.93 -7.31
N LEU A 64 -2.05 -6.05 -6.05
CA LEU A 64 -2.24 -4.94 -5.14
C LEU A 64 -1.09 -4.88 -4.15
N VAL A 65 -0.37 -3.75 -4.11
CA VAL A 65 0.65 -3.49 -3.10
C VAL A 65 0.16 -2.33 -2.23
N VAL A 66 0.03 -2.58 -0.93
CA VAL A 66 -0.41 -1.61 0.08
C VAL A 66 0.79 -1.27 0.96
N VAL A 67 1.09 0.01 1.09
CA VAL A 67 2.17 0.49 1.96
C VAL A 67 1.60 1.40 3.04
N HIS A 68 1.70 1.00 4.29
CA HIS A 68 1.28 1.82 5.43
C HIS A 68 2.39 2.78 5.85
N GLY A 69 2.05 3.99 6.30
CA GLY A 69 3.02 4.91 6.90
C GLY A 69 4.09 5.51 5.96
N LEU A 70 4.08 5.19 4.66
CA LEU A 70 5.10 5.63 3.70
C LEU A 70 5.27 7.16 3.64
N LEU A 71 4.16 7.90 3.55
CA LEU A 71 4.22 9.35 3.45
C LEU A 71 4.74 10.01 4.74
N GLY A 72 4.43 9.43 5.90
CA GLY A 72 4.97 9.91 7.18
C GLY A 72 6.48 9.72 7.28
N TRP A 73 7.00 8.65 6.68
CA TRP A 73 8.43 8.38 6.61
C TRP A 73 9.16 9.26 5.60
N LEU A 74 8.57 9.47 4.41
CA LEU A 74 9.16 10.30 3.35
C LEU A 74 9.04 11.79 3.63
N ALA A 75 8.09 12.20 4.47
CA ALA A 75 7.93 13.60 4.84
C ALA A 75 9.24 14.10 5.49
N PRO A 76 9.80 15.23 5.03
CA PRO A 76 10.97 15.80 5.67
C PRO A 76 10.61 16.09 7.13
N THR A 77 11.35 15.49 8.06
CA THR A 77 11.25 15.89 9.46
C THR A 77 11.56 17.38 9.50
N LYS A 78 10.69 18.20 10.09
CA LYS A 78 11.04 19.58 10.41
C LYS A 78 12.19 19.50 11.42
N ARG A 79 13.42 19.47 10.92
CA ARG A 79 14.64 19.59 11.70
C ARG A 79 14.49 20.90 12.46
N GLY A 80 14.36 20.79 13.79
CA GLY A 80 14.05 21.92 14.66
C GLY A 80 14.93 23.11 14.32
N LYS A 81 14.31 24.27 14.11
CA LYS A 81 14.99 25.55 14.25
C LYS A 81 15.44 25.62 15.72
N GLY A 82 16.68 25.23 15.98
CA GLY A 82 17.40 25.72 17.14
C GLY A 82 17.70 27.20 16.89
N ALA A 83 17.14 28.05 17.74
CA ALA A 83 17.62 29.38 18.06
C ALA A 83 17.19 29.65 19.51
#